data_AF-A0AB73BGR9-F1
#
_entry.id   AF-A0AB73BGR9-F1
#
_cell.length_a   1.000
_cell.length_b   1.000
_cell.length_c   1.000
_cell.angle_alpha   90.00
_cell.angle_beta   90.00
_cell.angle_gamma   90.00
#
_symmetry.space_group_name_H-M   'P 1'
#
loop_
_entity.id
_entity.type
_entity.pdbx_description
1 polymer ?
#
loop_
_entity_poly.entity_id
_entity_poly.type
_entity_poly.pdbx_seq_one_letter_code
_entity_poly.pdbx_strand_id
1 'polypeptide(L)'
;FRCCAVSHNVSGLSETIHWEGVKTVGVIVSYRKEKGKLSNELCYRYYISSANLTAEELARGARQHWQIENGLHWRLDVGFKEDECRIRREGAA
;
A
#
# COMPACT_ATOMS: atom_id res chain seq x y z
N PHE A 1 13.51 -8.84 -2.08
CA PHE A 1 13.81 -8.44 -0.69
C PHE A 1 12.84 -7.36 -0.23
N ARG A 2 12.53 -7.28 1.08
CA ARG A 2 11.81 -6.14 1.66
C ARG A 2 12.40 -5.77 3.01
N CYS A 3 12.50 -4.48 3.27
CA CYS A 3 12.81 -3.89 4.58
C CYS A 3 11.68 -2.93 4.96
N CYS A 4 11.37 -2.84 6.25
CA CYS A 4 10.34 -1.95 6.78
C CYS A 4 10.92 -1.13 7.93
N ALA A 5 10.67 0.18 7.92
CA ALA A 5 11.02 1.08 9.00
C ALA A 5 9.82 1.95 9.37
N VAL A 6 9.72 2.32 10.65
CA VAL A 6 8.67 3.18 11.19
C VAL A 6 9.28 4.28 12.06
N SER A 7 8.62 5.43 12.08
CA SER A 7 8.87 6.53 13.00
C SER A 7 7.56 6.91 13.68
N HIS A 8 7.65 7.17 14.98
CA HIS A 8 6.57 7.73 15.79
C HIS A 8 6.76 9.23 16.05
N ASN A 9 7.92 9.77 15.67
CA ASN A 9 8.12 11.21 15.65
C ASN A 9 7.59 11.73 14.31
N VAL A 10 6.41 12.35 14.36
CA VAL A 10 5.73 12.90 13.18
C VAL A 10 5.84 14.43 13.13
N SER A 11 6.38 15.07 14.17
CA SER A 11 6.54 16.53 14.24
C SER A 11 7.41 17.13 13.13
N GLY A 12 8.29 16.34 12.50
CA GLY A 12 9.12 16.78 11.38
C GLY A 12 8.40 16.85 10.02
N LEU A 13 7.15 16.36 9.94
CA LEU A 13 6.34 16.45 8.73
C LEU A 13 5.49 17.70 8.84
N SER A 14 5.89 18.78 8.16
CA SER A 14 5.17 20.06 8.14
C SER A 14 3.70 19.95 7.70
N GLU A 15 3.32 18.84 7.06
CA GLU A 15 1.97 18.56 6.57
C GLU A 15 1.10 17.70 7.52
N THR A 16 1.56 17.32 8.71
CA THR A 16 0.70 16.58 9.68
C THR A 16 -0.51 17.38 10.14
N ILE A 17 -0.53 18.69 9.87
CA ILE A 17 -1.68 19.57 10.11
C ILE A 17 -2.95 19.06 9.40
N HIS A 18 -2.82 18.36 8.27
CA HIS A 18 -3.98 17.83 7.53
C HIS A 18 -4.43 16.42 7.94
N TRP A 19 -3.61 15.70 8.72
CA TRP A 19 -3.87 14.30 9.06
C TRP A 19 -3.97 14.16 10.59
N GLU A 20 -5.14 14.54 11.11
CA GLU A 20 -5.40 14.51 12.55
C GLU A 20 -5.24 13.07 13.10
N GLY A 21 -4.55 12.96 14.23
CA GLY A 21 -4.38 11.69 14.94
C GLY A 21 -3.36 10.73 14.34
N VAL A 22 -2.51 11.16 13.39
CA VAL A 22 -1.39 10.33 12.91
C VAL A 22 -0.41 10.02 14.04
N LYS A 23 -0.08 8.74 14.19
CA LYS A 23 0.85 8.22 15.22
C LYS A 23 2.06 7.49 14.64
N THR A 24 1.96 7.02 13.40
CA THR A 24 3.03 6.28 12.75
C THR A 24 3.21 6.73 11.32
N VAL A 25 4.47 6.94 10.93
CA VAL A 25 4.90 7.09 9.54
C VAL A 25 5.86 5.96 9.24
N GLY A 26 5.69 5.27 8.13
CA GLY A 26 6.57 4.16 7.79
C GLY A 26 6.89 4.07 6.31
N VAL A 27 7.98 3.38 6.01
CA VAL A 27 8.43 3.10 4.65
C VAL A 27 8.71 1.62 4.50
N ILE A 28 8.20 1.05 3.40
CA ILE A 28 8.55 -0.29 2.95
C ILE A 28 9.40 -0.15 1.70
N VAL A 29 10.66 -0.55 1.82
CA VAL A 29 11.60 -0.60 0.71
C VAL A 29 11.66 -2.02 0.18
N SER A 30 11.54 -2.20 -1.12
CA SER A 30 11.58 -3.51 -1.73
C SER A 30 12.27 -3.50 -3.08
N TYR A 31 12.94 -4.60 -3.43
CA TYR A 31 13.36 -4.85 -4.80
C TYR A 31 12.88 -6.23 -5.24
N ARG A 32 12.55 -6.36 -6.52
CA ARG A 32 12.16 -7.60 -7.18
C ARG A 32 13.29 -8.09 -8.09
N LYS A 33 13.40 -9.41 -8.24
CA LYS A 33 14.26 -10.03 -9.26
C LYS A 33 13.33 -10.60 -10.33
N GLU A 34 13.53 -10.23 -11.58
CA GLU A 34 12.76 -10.76 -12.71
C GLU A 34 13.70 -11.49 -13.67
N LYS A 35 13.33 -12.71 -14.06
CA LYS A 35 14.10 -13.55 -15.01
C LYS A 35 15.61 -13.63 -14.69
N GLY A 36 15.97 -13.75 -13.42
CA GLY A 36 17.37 -13.88 -13.00
C GLY A 36 18.16 -12.56 -12.95
N LYS A 37 17.60 -11.44 -13.41
CA LYS A 37 18.19 -10.10 -13.28
C LYS A 37 17.58 -9.38 -12.08
N LEU A 38 18.44 -8.77 -11.26
CA LEU A 38 17.98 -7.85 -10.21
C LEU A 38 17.30 -6.67 -10.91
N SER A 39 16.15 -6.24 -10.39
CA SER A 39 15.64 -4.90 -10.68
C SER A 39 16.72 -3.91 -10.28
N ASN A 40 17.11 -3.02 -11.20
CA ASN A 40 18.03 -1.93 -10.89
C ASN A 40 17.38 -0.86 -9.98
N GLU A 41 16.08 -0.99 -9.71
CA GLU A 41 15.32 0.01 -8.98
C GLU A 41 14.79 -0.55 -7.66
N LEU A 42 14.99 0.24 -6.60
CA LEU A 42 14.36 0.06 -5.30
C LEU A 42 12.97 0.72 -5.35
N CYS A 43 11.94 -0.03 -5.00
CA CYS A 43 10.58 0.48 -4.82
C CYS A 43 10.41 0.95 -3.38
N TYR A 44 10.02 2.21 -3.19
CA TYR A 44 9.69 2.81 -1.91
C TYR A 44 8.19 3.02 -1.81
N ARG A 45 7.59 2.55 -0.71
CA ARG A 45 6.18 2.82 -0.40
C ARG A 45 6.07 3.45 0.97
N TYR A 46 5.53 4.66 1.02
CA TYR A 46 5.31 5.41 2.24
C TYR A 46 3.90 5.19 2.75
N TYR A 47 3.77 5.10 4.08
CA TYR A 47 2.51 4.88 4.77
C TYR A 47 2.39 5.83 5.95
N ILE A 48 1.17 6.31 6.18
CA ILE A 48 0.78 7.01 7.39
C ILE A 48 -0.31 6.21 8.10
N SER A 49 -0.31 6.22 9.43
CA SER A 49 -1.33 5.55 10.23
C SER A 49 -1.64 6.32 11.51
N SER A 50 -2.93 6.38 11.86
CA SER A 50 -3.41 6.83 13.16
C SER A 50 -3.23 5.80 14.27
N ALA A 51 -2.90 4.55 13.92
CA ALA A 51 -2.49 3.53 14.87
C ALA A 51 -0.99 3.66 15.20
N ASN A 52 -0.62 3.25 16.42
CA ASN A 52 0.78 3.10 16.81
C ASN A 52 1.26 1.72 16.36
N LEU A 53 1.99 1.64 15.24
CA LEU A 53 2.35 0.38 14.58
C LEU A 53 3.85 0.11 14.69
N THR A 54 4.19 -1.13 15.04
CA THR A 54 5.54 -1.64 14.84
C THR A 54 5.84 -1.83 13.34
N ALA A 55 7.13 -1.93 12.98
CA ALA A 55 7.52 -2.22 11.60
C ALA A 55 6.97 -3.57 11.10
N GLU A 56 6.85 -4.57 11.98
CA GLU A 56 6.28 -5.86 11.63
C GLU A 56 4.78 -5.76 11.32
N GLU A 57 4.03 -5.04 12.16
CA GLU A 57 2.60 -4.82 11.97
C GLU A 57 2.31 -4.04 10.69
N LEU A 58 3.07 -2.97 10.43
CA LEU A 58 2.96 -2.22 9.18
C LEU A 58 3.24 -3.12 7.97
N ALA A 59 4.32 -3.91 8.02
CA ALA A 59 4.67 -4.82 6.93
C ALA A 59 3.63 -5.92 6.72
N ARG A 60 3.00 -6.42 7.80
CA ARG A 60 1.91 -7.39 7.74
C ARG A 60 0.66 -6.76 7.12
N GLY A 61 0.24 -5.60 7.60
CA GLY A 61 -0.93 -4.87 7.08
C GLY A 61 -0.77 -4.54 5.59
N ALA A 62 0.38 -4.01 5.18
CA ALA A 62 0.66 -3.72 3.78
C ALA A 62 0.63 -4.99 2.89
N ARG A 63 1.10 -6.13 3.40
CA ARG A 63 0.98 -7.42 2.70
C ARG A 63 -0.46 -7.88 2.55
N GLN A 64 -1.24 -7.79 3.61
CA GLN A 64 -2.65 -8.18 3.62
C GLN A 64 -3.48 -7.30 2.68
N HIS A 65 -3.24 -5.97 2.69
CA HIS A 65 -3.88 -5.06 1.75
C HIS A 65 -3.61 -5.46 0.29
N TRP A 66 -2.36 -5.79 -0.05
CA TRP A 66 -2.02 -6.27 -1.40
C TRP A 66 -2.70 -7.61 -1.76
N GLN A 67 -3.04 -8.47 -0.80
CA GLN A 67 -3.78 -9.71 -1.09
C GLN A 67 -5.20 -9.44 -1.59
N ILE A 68 -5.81 -8.32 -1.18
CA ILE A 68 -7.13 -7.91 -1.68
C ILE A 68 -7.04 -7.62 -3.18
N GLU A 69 -6.03 -6.85 -3.59
CA GLU A 69 -5.81 -6.52 -4.99
C GLU A 69 -5.53 -7.76 -5.85
N ASN A 70 -4.60 -8.62 -5.44
CA ASN A 70 -4.28 -9.82 -6.24
C ASN A 70 -5.39 -10.89 -6.21
N GLY A 71 -6.21 -10.90 -5.16
CA GLY A 71 -7.15 -11.97 -4.89
C GLY A 71 -8.57 -11.63 -5.30
N LEU A 72 -9.09 -10.52 -4.80
CA LEU A 72 -10.47 -10.08 -5.02
C LEU A 72 -10.58 -9.27 -6.31
N HIS A 73 -9.79 -8.20 -6.46
CA HIS A 73 -9.93 -7.30 -7.61
C HIS A 73 -9.57 -8.00 -8.91
N TRP A 74 -8.47 -8.75 -8.98
CA TRP A 74 -8.17 -9.54 -10.18
C TRP A 74 -9.31 -10.49 -10.61
N ARG A 75 -10.03 -11.09 -9.64
CA ARG A 75 -11.18 -11.95 -9.93
C ARG A 75 -12.35 -11.16 -10.50
N LEU A 76 -12.61 -9.96 -10.00
CA LEU A 76 -13.65 -9.07 -10.49
C LEU A 76 -13.30 -8.52 -11.88
N ASP A 77 -12.11 -7.95 -12.01
CA ASP A 77 -11.64 -7.27 -13.21
C ASP A 77 -11.49 -8.24 -14.39
N VAL A 78 -10.85 -9.40 -14.17
CA VAL A 78 -10.53 -10.36 -15.23
C VAL A 78 -11.51 -11.53 -15.28
N GLY A 79 -11.85 -12.11 -14.13
CA GLY A 79 -12.71 -13.29 -14.05
C GLY A 79 -14.18 -12.97 -14.36
N PHE A 80 -14.67 -11.84 -13.84
CA PHE A 80 -16.03 -11.34 -14.11
C PHE A 80 -16.08 -10.26 -15.20
N LYS A 81 -14.92 -9.88 -15.76
CA LYS A 81 -14.80 -8.89 -16.83
C LYS A 81 -15.45 -7.55 -16.46
N GLU A 82 -15.32 -7.14 -15.20
CA GLU A 82 -15.88 -5.88 -14.71
C GLU A 82 -15.39 -4.68 -15.54
N ASP A 83 -14.11 -4.66 -15.92
CA ASP A 83 -13.53 -3.65 -16.80
C ASP A 83 -14.18 -3.59 -18.19
N GLU A 84 -14.69 -4.72 -18.69
CA GLU A 84 -15.36 -4.79 -19.99
C GLU A 84 -16.87 -4.52 -19.88
N CYS A 85 -17.41 -4.40 -18.67
CA CYS A 85 -18.83 -4.17 -18.43
C CYS A 85 -19.22 -2.72 -18.79
N ARG A 86 -20.04 -2.56 -19.84
CA ARG A 86 -20.49 -1.25 -20.33
C ARG A 86 -21.77 -0.74 -19.67
N ILE A 87 -22.29 -1.47 -18.69
CA ILE A 87 -23.53 -1.11 -17.99
C ILE A 87 -23.23 0.05 -17.04
N ARG A 88 -23.58 1.27 -17.45
CA ARG A 88 -23.58 2.45 -16.59
C ARG A 88 -25.00 2.68 -16.10
N ARG A 89 -25.27 2.43 -14.81
CA ARG A 89 -26.47 2.98 -14.17
C ARG A 89 -26.15 4.41 -13.73
N GLU A 90 -27.01 5.36 -14.09
CA GLU A 90 -26.91 6.74 -13.63
C GLU A 90 -26.99 6.76 -12.09
N GLY A 91 -25.93 7.24 -11.44
CA GLY A 91 -25.90 7.41 -9.98
C GLY A 91 -24.90 6.56 -9.19
N ALA A 92 -23.81 6.09 -9.80
CA ALA A 92 -22.67 5.54 -9.06
C ALA A 92 -21.47 6.50 -9.14
N ALA A 93 -21.35 7.35 -8.13
CA ALA A 93 -20.12 7.95 -7.58
C ALA A 93 -20.41 8.34 -6.13
#